data_AF-A0A2I4CRG6-F1
#
_entry.id   AF-A0A2I4CRG6-F1
#
_cell.length_a   1.000
_cell.length_b   1.000
_cell.length_c   1.000
_cell.angle_alpha   90.00
_cell.angle_beta   90.00
_cell.angle_gamma   90.00
#
_symmetry.space_group_name_H-M   'P 1'
#
loop_
_entity.id
_entity.type
_entity.pdbx_description
1 polymer ?
#
loop_
_entity_poly.entity_id
_entity_poly.type
_entity_poly.pdbx_seq_one_letter_code
_entity_poly.pdbx_strand_id
1 'polypeptide(L)'
;MVSPQQHRNCSFSIVYPVAIDISEFSLGHRNNFPKRSLVGCAETGDYVQLLGGNGIDTSKLLPITDLCISFTGPTHMKIGCENTVVRMVSSGNFVSRVSFSYRLLNNQELQTIKLNNVEDFCFNN
;
A
#
# COMPACT_ATOMS: atom_id res chain seq x y z
N MET A 1 7.49 2.67 11.15
CA MET A 1 6.25 3.42 11.47
C MET A 1 6.31 4.77 10.80
N VAL A 2 5.28 5.12 10.01
CA VAL A 2 5.11 6.44 9.38
C VAL A 2 3.85 7.08 9.95
N SER A 3 4.01 8.24 10.58
CA SER A 3 2.91 9.04 11.12
C SER A 3 3.10 10.49 10.70
N PRO A 4 2.35 10.98 9.70
CA PRO A 4 2.37 12.38 9.36
C PRO A 4 1.83 13.19 10.54
N GLN A 5 2.64 14.09 11.08
CA GLN A 5 2.15 15.04 12.09
C GLN A 5 1.29 16.15 11.46
N GLN A 6 1.35 16.32 10.14
CA GLN A 6 0.81 17.48 9.44
C GLN A 6 -0.56 17.29 8.76
N HIS A 7 -1.34 16.24 9.04
CA HIS A 7 -2.65 16.01 8.39
C HIS A 7 -2.58 16.13 6.84
N ARG A 8 -1.47 15.66 6.26
CA ARG A 8 -1.13 15.77 4.84
C ARG A 8 -0.83 14.39 4.26
N ASN A 9 -1.04 14.27 2.95
CA ASN A 9 -0.63 13.09 2.22
C ASN A 9 0.86 12.85 2.37
N CYS A 10 1.25 11.60 2.62
CA CYS A 10 2.64 11.19 2.77
C CYS A 10 2.88 9.93 1.96
N SER A 11 4.08 9.80 1.40
CA SER A 11 4.48 8.62 0.63
C SER A 11 5.82 8.12 1.09
N PHE A 12 5.92 6.80 1.29
CA PHE A 12 7.18 6.10 1.51
C PHE A 12 7.49 5.25 0.29
N SER A 13 8.53 5.61 -0.44
CA SER A 13 8.92 4.93 -1.69
C SER A 13 10.08 3.98 -1.45
N ILE A 14 9.98 2.77 -2.02
CA ILE A 14 10.98 1.72 -1.96
C ILE A 14 11.33 1.33 -3.40
N VAL A 15 12.58 1.57 -3.79
CA VAL A 15 13.09 1.36 -5.16
C VAL A 15 13.67 -0.05 -5.31
N TYR A 16 12.93 -1.06 -4.82
CA TYR A 16 13.25 -2.48 -4.98
C TYR A 16 11.99 -3.34 -4.90
N PRO A 17 11.99 -4.55 -5.51
CA PRO A 17 10.99 -5.57 -5.23
C PRO A 17 11.03 -6.01 -3.76
N VAL A 18 9.89 -5.92 -3.08
CA VAL A 18 9.80 -6.14 -1.63
C VAL A 18 8.62 -6.96 -1.20
N ALA A 19 8.81 -7.71 -0.11
CA ALA A 19 7.71 -8.17 0.72
C ALA A 19 7.43 -7.10 1.76
N ILE A 20 6.18 -6.64 1.84
CA ILE A 20 5.69 -5.69 2.83
C ILE A 20 4.83 -6.46 3.83
N ASP A 21 5.04 -6.15 5.11
CA ASP A 21 4.21 -6.62 6.22
C ASP A 21 3.66 -5.41 6.96
N ILE A 22 2.35 -5.16 6.81
CA ILE A 22 1.65 -4.10 7.52
C ILE A 22 1.16 -4.68 8.84
N SER A 23 1.78 -4.23 9.94
CA SER A 23 1.46 -4.72 11.29
C SER A 23 0.23 -4.05 11.89
N GLU A 24 0.09 -2.75 11.63
CA GLU A 24 -0.98 -1.93 12.19
C GLU A 24 -1.17 -0.69 11.34
N PHE A 25 -2.43 -0.27 11.15
CA PHE A 25 -2.70 1.10 10.76
C PHE A 25 -3.99 1.62 11.39
N SER A 26 -3.98 2.91 11.71
CA SER A 26 -5.07 3.61 12.35
C SER A 26 -5.51 4.77 11.46
N LEU A 27 -6.77 4.73 11.04
CA LEU A 27 -7.47 5.82 10.38
C LEU A 27 -8.40 6.46 11.41
N GLY A 28 -8.55 7.79 11.38
CA GLY A 28 -9.38 8.50 12.35
C GLY A 28 -10.88 8.28 12.19
N HIS A 29 -11.31 7.52 11.19
CA HIS A 29 -12.72 7.23 10.93
C HIS A 29 -13.15 5.90 11.56
N ARG A 30 -14.01 5.96 12.59
CA ARG A 30 -14.71 4.80 13.18
C ARG A 30 -15.99 4.51 12.40
N ASN A 31 -15.91 3.91 11.22
CA ASN A 31 -17.10 3.26 10.65
C ASN A 31 -17.03 1.75 10.88
N ASN A 32 -17.86 1.28 11.81
CA ASN A 32 -17.99 -0.09 12.31
C ASN A 32 -18.61 -1.08 11.30
N PHE A 33 -18.48 -0.87 9.98
CA PHE A 33 -19.08 -1.77 8.99
C PHE A 33 -18.04 -2.25 7.99
N PRO A 34 -17.75 -3.56 7.93
CA PRO A 34 -16.95 -4.13 6.86
C PRO A 34 -17.80 -4.10 5.58
N LYS A 35 -17.79 -2.98 4.85
CA LYS A 35 -18.26 -2.99 3.47
C LYS A 35 -17.24 -3.80 2.67
N ARG A 36 -17.55 -5.10 2.51
CA ARG A 36 -16.95 -5.97 1.49
C ARG A 36 -16.94 -5.21 0.16
N SER A 37 -15.75 -5.12 -0.43
CA SER A 37 -15.49 -4.70 -1.81
C SER A 37 -16.20 -3.43 -2.28
N LEU A 38 -15.59 -2.27 -2.03
CA LEU A 38 -15.62 -1.20 -3.03
C LEU A 38 -14.25 -1.17 -3.72
N VAL A 39 -14.26 -1.05 -5.05
CA VAL A 39 -13.07 -0.78 -5.85
C VAL A 39 -12.62 0.64 -5.47
N GLY A 40 -11.65 0.73 -4.56
CA GLY A 40 -11.03 1.97 -4.12
C GLY A 40 -11.60 2.58 -2.84
N CYS A 41 -10.71 3.14 -2.02
CA CYS A 41 -11.01 3.81 -0.75
C CYS A 41 -11.25 5.33 -0.89
N ALA A 42 -11.37 5.85 -2.12
CA ALA A 42 -11.42 7.29 -2.38
C ALA A 42 -12.58 8.00 -1.66
N GLU A 43 -13.71 7.31 -1.44
CA GLU A 43 -14.90 7.88 -0.78
C GLU A 43 -14.84 7.84 0.75
N THR A 44 -13.89 7.09 1.34
CA THR A 44 -13.80 6.89 2.80
C THR A 44 -13.00 7.96 3.55
N GLY A 45 -12.43 8.93 2.84
CA GLY A 45 -11.64 10.02 3.43
C GLY A 45 -10.17 9.64 3.61
N ASP A 46 -9.78 9.25 4.83
CA ASP A 46 -8.41 8.83 5.12
C ASP A 46 -8.21 7.36 4.73
N TYR A 47 -7.14 7.02 4.01
CA TYR A 47 -6.81 5.63 3.68
C TYR A 47 -5.31 5.44 3.40
N VAL A 48 -4.88 4.17 3.40
CA VAL A 48 -3.52 3.79 2.99
C VAL A 48 -3.60 3.08 1.65
N GLN A 49 -2.71 3.41 0.74
CA GLN A 49 -2.65 2.87 -0.61
C GLN A 49 -1.26 2.28 -0.85
N LEU A 50 -1.22 1.05 -1.37
CA LEU A 50 -0.01 0.42 -1.85
C LEU A 50 0.03 0.55 -3.36
N LEU A 51 1.07 1.18 -3.87
CA LEU A 51 1.31 1.37 -5.30
C LEU A 51 2.50 0.56 -5.75
N GLY A 52 2.47 0.11 -7.01
CA GLY A 52 3.57 -0.57 -7.66
C GLY A 52 3.74 -0.14 -9.11
N GLY A 53 4.98 -0.21 -9.60
CA GLY A 53 5.31 -0.02 -11.01
C GLY A 53 6.81 0.08 -11.25
N ASN A 54 7.21 0.27 -12.51
CA ASN A 54 8.63 0.32 -12.89
C ASN A 54 9.18 1.76 -12.97
N GLY A 55 8.33 2.78 -12.81
CA GLY A 55 8.74 4.18 -12.84
C GLY A 55 9.06 4.76 -11.46
N ILE A 56 9.88 5.80 -11.41
CA ILE A 56 10.12 6.61 -10.19
C ILE A 56 8.97 7.60 -9.96
N ASP A 57 8.26 7.97 -11.04
CA ASP A 57 7.11 8.86 -10.99
C ASP A 57 5.94 8.20 -10.26
N THR A 58 5.77 8.56 -8.99
CA THR A 58 4.71 8.00 -8.13
C THR A 58 3.28 8.29 -8.60
N SER A 59 3.09 9.22 -9.54
CA SER A 59 1.77 9.50 -10.13
C SER A 59 1.36 8.48 -11.20
N LYS A 60 2.34 7.81 -11.81
CA LYS A 60 2.14 6.77 -12.83
C LYS A 60 2.15 5.36 -12.27
N LEU A 61 2.40 5.21 -10.97
CA LEU A 61 2.32 3.92 -10.30
C LEU A 61 0.86 3.51 -10.17
N LEU A 62 0.61 2.22 -10.38
CA LEU A 62 -0.72 1.66 -10.31
C LEU A 62 -1.04 1.28 -8.85
N PRO A 63 -2.31 1.36 -8.42
CA PRO A 63 -2.73 0.91 -7.09
C PRO A 63 -2.87 -0.61 -7.01
N ILE A 64 -2.01 -1.25 -6.21
CA ILE A 64 -2.04 -2.69 -5.93
C ILE A 64 -3.22 -2.99 -5.01
N THR A 65 -3.37 -2.18 -3.96
CA THR A 65 -4.48 -2.29 -3.00
C THR A 65 -4.67 -1.00 -2.24
N ASP A 66 -5.90 -0.75 -1.82
CA ASP A 66 -6.23 0.33 -0.89
C ASP A 66 -6.80 -0.26 0.41
N LEU A 67 -6.37 0.28 1.54
CA LEU A 67 -6.71 -0.13 2.89
C LEU A 67 -7.53 0.99 3.56
N CYS A 68 -8.84 0.79 3.63
CA CYS A 68 -9.78 1.78 4.18
C CYS A 68 -10.29 1.46 5.60
N ILE A 69 -10.04 0.26 6.11
CA ILE A 69 -10.57 -0.20 7.40
C ILE A 69 -9.41 -0.37 8.36
N SER A 70 -9.34 0.46 9.40
CA SER A 70 -8.35 0.33 10.46
C SER A 70 -8.26 -1.13 10.92
N PHE A 71 -7.07 -1.71 10.82
CA PHE A 71 -6.83 -3.11 11.10
C PHE A 71 -5.63 -3.28 12.03
N THR A 72 -5.80 -4.14 13.01
CA THR A 72 -4.75 -4.63 13.91
C THR A 72 -4.48 -6.09 13.56
N GLY A 73 -3.44 -6.33 12.76
CA GLY A 73 -3.00 -7.66 12.37
C GLY A 73 -2.05 -7.61 11.17
N PRO A 74 -1.18 -8.61 11.00
CA PRO A 74 -0.19 -8.61 9.93
C PRO A 74 -0.87 -8.90 8.58
N THR A 75 -0.75 -7.97 7.65
CA THR A 75 -1.08 -8.19 6.23
C THR A 75 0.21 -8.31 5.44
N HIS A 76 0.47 -9.51 4.94
CA HIS A 76 1.68 -9.82 4.17
C HIS A 76 1.40 -9.73 2.67
N MET A 77 2.19 -8.94 1.96
CA MET A 77 2.11 -8.81 0.51
C MET A 77 3.50 -8.91 -0.12
N LYS A 78 3.61 -9.58 -1.27
CA LYS A 78 4.85 -9.62 -2.06
C LYS A 78 4.65 -8.83 -3.34
N ILE A 79 5.51 -7.85 -3.56
CA ILE A 79 5.39 -6.90 -4.67
C ILE A 79 6.65 -7.01 -5.52
N GLY A 80 6.47 -7.51 -6.75
CA GLY A 80 7.55 -7.76 -7.70
C GLY A 80 7.94 -6.56 -8.56
N CYS A 81 7.31 -5.40 -8.37
CA CYS A 81 7.60 -4.18 -9.12
C CYS A 81 8.96 -3.59 -8.72
N GLU A 82 9.61 -2.83 -9.61
CA GLU A 82 10.86 -2.13 -9.28
C GLU A 82 10.66 -1.06 -8.21
N ASN A 83 9.53 -0.36 -8.26
CA ASN A 83 9.15 0.67 -7.30
C ASN A 83 7.86 0.27 -6.60
N THR A 84 7.88 0.38 -5.28
CA THR A 84 6.73 0.20 -4.41
C THR A 84 6.55 1.44 -3.56
N VAL A 85 5.31 1.94 -3.42
CA VAL A 85 5.03 3.12 -2.60
C VAL A 85 3.91 2.83 -1.62
N VAL A 86 4.17 3.10 -0.34
CA VAL A 86 3.13 3.17 0.69
C VAL A 86 2.68 4.63 0.79
N ARG A 87 1.51 4.94 0.24
CA ARG A 87 0.91 6.27 0.25
C ARG A 87 -0.18 6.35 1.31
N MET A 88 -0.07 7.30 2.21
CA MET A 88 -1.14 7.68 3.12
C MET A 88 -1.86 8.89 2.53
N VAL A 89 -3.16 8.75 2.33
CA VAL A 89 -4.05 9.83 1.86
C VAL A 89 -4.84 10.32 3.06
N SER A 90 -4.78 11.63 3.30
CA SER A 90 -5.44 12.27 4.43
C SER A 90 -6.47 13.28 3.94
N SER A 91 -7.66 13.23 4.53
CA SER A 91 -8.74 14.21 4.40
C SER A 91 -8.48 15.51 5.16
N GLY A 92 -7.42 15.57 5.99
CA GLY A 92 -7.10 16.72 6.83
C GLY A 92 -7.78 16.72 8.20
N ASN A 93 -8.75 15.84 8.45
CA ASN A 93 -9.56 15.86 9.67
C ASN A 93 -8.98 15.02 10.82
N PHE A 94 -8.13 14.03 10.51
CA PHE A 94 -7.59 13.12 11.50
C PHE A 94 -6.11 12.82 11.26
N VAL A 95 -5.44 12.36 12.32
CA VAL A 95 -4.05 11.87 12.25
C VAL A 95 -4.07 10.37 11.98
N SER A 96 -3.79 9.99 10.74
CA SER A 96 -3.63 8.58 10.37
C SER A 96 -2.21 8.08 10.69
N ARG A 97 -2.07 6.79 10.98
CA ARG A 97 -0.79 6.14 11.29
C ARG A 97 -0.69 4.80 10.58
N VAL A 98 0.49 4.49 10.03
CA VAL A 98 0.78 3.18 9.45
C VAL A 98 2.10 2.64 9.96
N SER A 99 2.09 1.40 10.41
CA SER A 99 3.26 0.64 10.81
C SER A 99 3.39 -0.55 9.86
N PHE A 100 4.50 -0.56 9.16
CA PHE A 100 4.87 -1.64 8.27
C PHE A 100 6.35 -1.92 8.39
N SER A 101 6.73 -3.15 8.06
CA SER A 101 8.09 -3.57 7.79
C SER A 101 8.19 -4.03 6.34
N TYR A 102 9.40 -4.01 5.79
CA TYR A 102 9.64 -4.53 4.47
C TYR A 102 10.96 -5.29 4.44
N ARG A 103 11.03 -6.27 3.53
CA ARG A 103 12.27 -6.95 3.18
C ARG A 103 12.38 -7.11 1.68
N LEU A 104 13.60 -7.18 1.18
CA LEU A 104 13.84 -7.52 -0.23
C LEU A 104 13.30 -8.91 -0.55
N LEU A 105 12.71 -9.05 -1.73
CA LEU A 105 12.38 -10.37 -2.26
C LEU A 105 13.65 -11.07 -2.74
N ASN A 106 13.74 -12.37 -2.50
CA ASN A 106 14.83 -13.17 -3.04
C ASN A 106 14.52 -13.60 -4.50
N ASN A 107 15.54 -14.10 -5.20
CA ASN A 107 15.40 -14.49 -6.61
C ASN A 107 14.34 -15.58 -6.85
N GLN A 108 14.16 -16.52 -5.92
CA GLN A 108 13.17 -17.59 -6.05
C GLN A 108 11.73 -17.05 -5.91
N GLU A 109 11.53 -16.10 -4.99
CA GLU A 109 10.25 -15.41 -4.81
C GLU A 109 9.90 -14.56 -6.03
N LEU A 110 10.88 -13.84 -6.58
CA LEU A 110 10.71 -13.07 -7.81
C LEU A 110 10.29 -13.95 -9.00
N GLN A 111 10.92 -15.10 -9.16
CA GLN A 111 10.54 -16.07 -10.20
C GLN A 111 9.12 -16.59 -9.96
N THR A 112 8.78 -16.93 -8.72
CA THR A 112 7.45 -17.44 -8.34
C THR A 112 6.34 -16.42 -8.62
N ILE A 113 6.59 -15.13 -8.39
CA ILE A 113 5.63 -14.06 -8.68
C ILE A 113 5.44 -13.90 -10.19
N LYS A 114 6.53 -13.95 -10.97
CA LYS A 114 6.46 -13.90 -12.45
C LYS A 114 5.70 -15.09 -13.06
N LEU A 115 5.79 -16.26 -12.44
CA LEU A 115 5.16 -17.49 -12.94
C LEU A 115 3.66 -17.61 -12.59
N ASN A 116 3.20 -16.96 -11.51
CA ASN A 116 1.84 -17.13 -11.00
C ASN A 116 0.91 -15.92 -11.23
N ASN A 117 1.41 -14.78 -11.72
CA ASN A 117 0.56 -13.63 -11.98
C ASN A 117 -0.14 -13.75 -13.33
N VAL A 118 -1.46 -13.97 -13.28
CA VAL A 118 -2.37 -13.88 -14.45
C VAL A 118 -2.57 -12.39 -14.85
N GLU A 119 -2.23 -11.45 -13.97
CA GLU A 119 -2.25 -10.01 -14.22
C GLU A 119 -0.85 -9.42 -13.99
N ASP A 120 -0.18 -9.09 -15.10
CA ASP A 120 1.15 -8.49 -15.18
C ASP A 120 1.12 -7.00 -14.78
N PHE A 121 0.67 -6.71 -13.56
CA PHE A 121 0.48 -5.35 -13.06
C PHE A 121 1.76 -4.50 -13.05
N CYS A 122 2.91 -5.14 -12.83
CA CYS A 122 4.21 -4.48 -12.87
C CYS A 122 4.87 -4.55 -14.25
N PHE A 123 4.35 -5.31 -15.22
CA PHE A 123 5.08 -5.65 -16.45
C PHE A 123 4.45 -5.08 -17.72
N ASN A 124 3.21 -4.56 -17.65
CA ASN A 124 2.65 -3.74 -18.71
C ASN A 124 3.09 -2.28 -18.55
N ASN A 125 4.00 -1.84 -19.43
CA ASN A 125 4.29 -0.43 -19.70
C ASN A 125 3.17 0.22 -20.51
#